data_AF-A0ABD4LMN4-F1
#
_entry.id   AF-A0ABD4LMN4-F1
#
_cell.length_a   1.000
_cell.length_b   1.000
_cell.length_c   1.000
_cell.angle_alpha   90.00
_cell.angle_beta   90.00
_cell.angle_gamma   90.00
#
_symmetry.space_group_name_H-M   'P 1'
#
loop_
_entity.id
_entity.type
_entity.pdbx_description
1 polymer ?
#
loop_
_entity_poly.entity_id
_entity_poly.type
_entity_poly.pdbx_seq_one_letter_code
_entity_poly.pdbx_strand_id
1 'polypeptide(L)'
;MKKLFISLTVLFVLVMSACSNGSTDKKNDAKGSKSETITYQSENGKVKVPANPKRVVVLSSFAGNVMSLGVNLVGVDSWSKQNPRFDSKLKDVAEVSDENVEKIAELNPDLIIGLSNIKNVDKLKKIAPTVTYTYGKVDYLTQHLEIGKLLNKEKEAKTWVDDFKKRAQDAGKEIKAKIGEDATVSVVENFNKQLYVYGENWGRGTEILYQEMKLKMPEKVKEKALKEGYYALSTEVLPEFAGDYLIVSKNKDTDNSFQETESYKNIPAVKNNRVYEANMMEFYFNDPLTLDFQLDFFKKSFLGK
;
A
#
# COMPACT_ATOMS: atom_id res chain seq x y z
N MET A 1 15.57 -27.90 64.86
CA MET A 1 15.58 -27.00 66.03
C MET A 1 17.02 -26.73 66.41
N LYS A 2 17.43 -25.44 66.40
CA LYS A 2 18.52 -24.77 67.16
C LYS A 2 19.84 -25.58 67.35
N LYS A 3 21.02 -25.11 66.95
CA LYS A 3 21.66 -23.84 67.39
C LYS A 3 22.84 -23.48 66.45
N LEU A 4 22.87 -22.21 66.04
CA LEU A 4 24.08 -21.43 65.73
C LEU A 4 24.92 -21.24 67.01
N PHE A 5 26.24 -21.04 66.89
CA PHE A 5 27.09 -20.00 67.57
C PHE A 5 28.59 -20.38 67.43
N ILE A 6 29.36 -19.70 66.56
CA ILE A 6 30.41 -18.68 66.83
C ILE A 6 31.74 -19.19 67.43
N SER A 7 32.85 -19.00 66.69
CA SER A 7 34.23 -18.69 67.16
C SER A 7 35.05 -18.26 65.93
N LEU A 8 35.34 -16.98 65.64
CA LEU A 8 36.30 -16.01 66.22
C LEU A 8 37.78 -16.45 66.22
N THR A 9 38.63 -15.63 65.57
CA THR A 9 40.10 -15.39 65.74
C THR A 9 41.08 -16.45 65.20
N VAL A 10 42.24 -16.20 64.55
CA VAL A 10 42.96 -15.07 63.91
C VAL A 10 44.24 -15.68 63.26
N LEU A 11 44.91 -14.91 62.35
CA LEU A 11 46.35 -14.96 61.96
C LEU A 11 46.68 -15.66 60.60
N PHE A 12 46.81 -14.94 59.48
CA PHE A 12 47.91 -14.07 58.99
C PHE A 12 49.15 -14.84 58.48
N VAL A 13 49.22 -15.09 57.18
CA VAL A 13 50.49 -15.14 56.43
C VAL A 13 50.29 -14.41 55.10
N LEU A 14 50.92 -13.24 55.00
CA LEU A 14 51.18 -12.52 53.77
C LEU A 14 52.30 -13.23 53.00
N VAL A 15 52.11 -13.44 51.69
CA VAL A 15 53.20 -13.39 50.73
C VAL A 15 52.83 -12.35 49.69
N MET A 16 53.56 -11.24 49.71
CA MET A 16 53.56 -10.23 48.66
C MET A 16 54.21 -10.82 47.41
N SER A 17 53.57 -10.62 46.26
CA SER A 17 54.30 -10.45 45.00
C SER A 17 53.75 -9.20 44.32
N ALA A 18 54.68 -8.31 44.07
CA ALA A 18 54.49 -6.96 43.59
C ALA A 18 54.46 -6.89 42.05
N CYS A 19 54.12 -5.70 41.57
CA CYS A 19 54.18 -5.18 40.20
C CYS A 19 52.97 -5.57 39.32
N SER A 20 52.27 -4.67 38.63
CA SER A 20 52.58 -3.30 38.24
C SER A 20 51.31 -2.53 37.90
N ASN A 21 51.36 -1.24 38.19
CA ASN A 21 50.37 -0.18 38.07
C ASN A 21 49.86 0.04 36.63
N GLY A 22 48.57 0.35 36.47
CA GLY A 22 47.97 0.66 35.18
C GLY A 22 46.45 0.88 35.23
N SER A 23 46.01 1.87 35.99
CA SER A 23 44.77 2.66 35.88
C SER A 23 43.47 1.97 35.45
N THR A 24 42.57 1.89 36.41
CA THR A 24 41.12 1.79 36.25
C THR A 24 40.56 2.87 35.31
N ASP A 25 40.03 2.44 34.18
CA ASP A 25 38.92 3.11 33.50
C ASP A 25 37.90 2.03 33.11
N LYS A 26 36.98 1.72 34.04
CA LYS A 26 35.74 1.04 33.70
C LYS A 26 34.87 2.04 32.94
N LYS A 27 35.10 2.15 31.63
CA LYS A 27 34.07 2.62 30.71
C LYS A 27 32.89 1.65 30.77
N ASN A 28 31.85 2.08 31.49
CA ASN A 28 30.50 1.64 31.21
C ASN A 28 30.17 2.10 29.79
N ASP A 29 30.55 1.30 28.80
CA ASP A 29 29.92 1.36 27.48
C ASP A 29 28.49 0.86 27.66
N ALA A 30 27.60 1.80 27.99
CA ALA A 30 26.22 1.71 27.59
C ALA A 30 26.24 1.53 26.06
N LYS A 31 26.16 0.27 25.61
CA LYS A 31 25.75 -0.07 24.25
C LYS A 31 24.35 0.51 24.06
N GLY A 32 24.28 1.78 23.69
CA GLY A 32 23.12 2.31 23.00
C GLY A 32 22.87 1.38 21.84
N SER A 33 21.68 0.77 21.83
CA SER A 33 21.21 -0.07 20.74
C SER A 33 21.36 0.71 19.44
N LYS A 34 22.46 0.53 18.70
CA LYS A 34 22.57 1.02 17.34
C LYS A 34 21.45 0.34 16.58
N SER A 35 20.44 1.12 16.21
CA SER A 35 19.38 0.64 15.33
C SER A 35 20.05 0.03 14.11
N GLU A 36 19.90 -1.29 13.93
CA GLU A 36 20.49 -2.00 12.81
C GLU A 36 19.96 -1.37 11.52
N THR A 37 20.83 -1.12 10.55
CA THR A 37 20.46 -0.54 9.26
C THR A 37 20.76 -1.51 8.14
N ILE A 38 19.90 -1.56 7.13
CA ILE A 38 20.16 -2.24 5.86
C ILE A 38 20.39 -1.21 4.75
N THR A 39 21.06 -1.64 3.67
CA THR A 39 21.17 -0.82 2.45
C THR A 39 20.08 -1.26 1.49
N TYR A 40 19.11 -0.38 1.24
CA TYR A 40 18.09 -0.57 0.22
C TYR A 40 18.56 0.05 -1.11
N GLN A 41 18.39 -0.68 -2.21
CA GLN A 41 18.66 -0.17 -3.56
C GLN A 41 17.38 0.49 -4.09
N SER A 42 17.22 1.79 -3.85
CA SER A 42 16.10 2.56 -4.40
C SER A 42 16.33 2.89 -5.87
N GLU A 43 15.27 3.35 -6.54
CA GLU A 43 15.37 3.85 -7.91
C GLU A 43 16.27 5.08 -8.06
N ASN A 44 16.49 5.82 -6.98
CA ASN A 44 17.33 7.02 -6.92
C ASN A 44 18.74 6.71 -6.36
N GLY A 45 19.08 5.43 -6.20
CA GLY A 45 20.36 4.97 -5.67
C GLY A 45 20.26 4.29 -4.30
N LYS A 46 21.42 3.97 -3.72
CA LYS A 46 21.50 3.26 -2.43
C LYS A 46 21.12 4.18 -1.27
N VAL A 47 20.25 3.70 -0.38
CA VAL A 47 19.80 4.40 0.82
C VAL A 47 19.98 3.49 2.03
N LYS A 48 20.57 4.00 3.11
CA LYS A 48 20.58 3.28 4.40
C LYS A 48 19.27 3.53 5.13
N VAL A 49 18.57 2.46 5.48
CA VAL A 49 17.27 2.50 6.16
C VAL A 49 17.31 1.60 7.41
N PRO A 50 16.44 1.81 8.41
CA PRO A 50 16.33 0.90 9.54
C PRO A 50 16.02 -0.53 9.06
N ALA A 51 16.66 -1.54 9.64
CA ALA A 51 16.40 -2.95 9.36
C ALA A 51 15.01 -3.41 9.84
N ASN A 52 14.40 -2.63 10.74
CA ASN A 52 13.09 -2.90 11.33
C ASN A 52 12.41 -1.58 11.70
N PRO A 53 11.91 -0.81 10.71
CA PRO A 53 11.31 0.49 10.94
C PRO A 53 10.05 0.38 11.82
N LYS A 54 9.86 1.32 12.74
CA LYS A 54 8.82 1.33 13.77
C LYS A 54 7.88 2.53 13.66
N ARG A 55 8.31 3.61 13.01
CA ARG A 55 7.60 4.87 12.92
C ARG A 55 7.63 5.34 11.48
N VAL A 56 6.81 4.73 10.64
CA VAL A 56 6.80 5.02 9.20
C VAL A 56 5.78 6.11 8.89
N VAL A 57 6.18 7.06 8.06
CA VAL A 57 5.26 8.02 7.43
C VAL A 57 5.12 7.67 5.95
N VAL A 58 3.89 7.57 5.45
CA VAL A 58 3.60 7.35 4.04
C VAL A 58 2.85 8.54 3.47
N LEU A 59 3.46 9.25 2.53
CA LEU A 59 2.94 10.51 2.00
C LEU A 59 2.05 10.34 0.77
N SER A 60 1.95 9.13 0.21
CA SER A 60 1.05 8.80 -0.90
C SER A 60 1.07 7.30 -1.20
N SER A 61 -0.05 6.76 -1.70
CA SER A 61 -0.26 5.47 -2.40
C SER A 61 0.11 4.16 -1.68
N PHE A 62 1.07 4.16 -0.76
CA PHE A 62 1.74 2.94 -0.31
C PHE A 62 1.35 2.49 1.11
N ALA A 63 0.37 3.16 1.74
CA ALA A 63 0.04 2.90 3.15
C ALA A 63 -0.41 1.45 3.35
N GLY A 64 -1.24 0.94 2.44
CA GLY A 64 -1.70 -0.44 2.49
C GLY A 64 -0.59 -1.49 2.30
N ASN A 65 0.43 -1.21 1.48
CA ASN A 65 1.61 -2.09 1.35
C ASN A 65 2.40 -2.18 2.66
N VAL A 66 2.58 -1.05 3.36
CA VAL A 66 3.30 -1.02 4.64
C VAL A 66 2.50 -1.73 5.72
N MET A 67 1.18 -1.50 5.76
CA MET A 67 0.27 -2.13 6.72
C MET A 67 0.14 -3.64 6.52
N SER A 68 0.13 -4.12 5.27
CA SER A 68 0.04 -5.57 4.99
C SER A 68 1.27 -6.33 5.47
N LEU A 69 2.43 -5.67 5.53
CA LEU A 69 3.69 -6.23 6.03
C LEU A 69 3.86 -6.06 7.55
N GLY A 70 2.83 -5.57 8.24
CA GLY A 70 2.79 -5.45 9.69
C GLY A 70 3.68 -4.34 10.25
N VAL A 71 4.04 -3.34 9.43
CA VAL A 71 4.85 -2.20 9.87
C VAL A 71 3.95 -1.06 10.33
N ASN A 72 4.33 -0.44 11.45
CA ASN A 72 3.52 0.59 12.11
C ASN A 72 3.67 1.97 11.43
N LEU A 73 2.53 2.59 11.16
CA LEU A 73 2.43 3.93 10.59
C LEU A 73 2.20 4.98 11.69
N VAL A 74 2.84 6.13 11.56
CA VAL A 74 2.61 7.30 12.45
C VAL A 74 2.06 8.51 11.69
N GLY A 75 2.18 8.51 10.36
CA GLY A 75 1.56 9.50 9.49
C GLY A 75 1.18 8.93 8.12
N VAL A 76 0.04 9.33 7.59
CA VAL A 76 -0.46 8.93 6.26
C VAL A 76 -1.06 10.11 5.51
N ASP A 77 -1.11 10.01 4.19
CA ASP A 77 -1.85 10.95 3.34
C ASP A 77 -3.37 10.87 3.56
N SER A 78 -4.08 11.90 3.10
CA SER A 78 -5.52 12.04 3.28
C SER A 78 -6.33 10.95 2.58
N TRP A 79 -5.91 10.47 1.40
CA TRP A 79 -6.62 9.40 0.69
C TRP A 79 -6.55 8.09 1.46
N SER A 80 -5.38 7.75 1.97
CA SER A 80 -5.19 6.59 2.85
C SER A 80 -6.01 6.73 4.13
N LYS A 81 -6.02 7.93 4.73
CA LYS A 81 -6.77 8.21 5.96
C LYS A 81 -8.29 8.10 5.78
N GLN A 82 -8.80 8.44 4.60
CA GLN A 82 -10.24 8.42 4.29
C GLN A 82 -10.73 7.08 3.76
N ASN A 83 -9.86 6.10 3.52
CA ASN A 83 -10.30 4.77 3.09
C ASN A 83 -10.89 4.01 4.30
N PRO A 84 -12.21 3.70 4.30
CA PRO A 84 -12.86 3.10 5.45
C PRO A 84 -12.34 1.68 5.75
N ARG A 85 -11.72 1.00 4.77
CA ARG A 85 -11.07 -0.29 5.00
C ARG A 85 -9.83 -0.18 5.88
N PHE A 86 -9.23 1.00 5.97
CA PHE A 86 -8.03 1.24 6.74
C PHE A 86 -8.31 1.80 8.15
N ASP A 87 -9.56 2.15 8.47
CA ASP A 87 -9.94 2.76 9.75
C ASP A 87 -9.43 2.00 10.97
N SER A 88 -9.58 0.67 10.97
CA SER A 88 -9.12 -0.19 12.07
C SER A 88 -7.62 -0.10 12.35
N LYS A 89 -6.82 0.26 11.34
CA LYS A 89 -5.36 0.39 11.42
C LYS A 89 -4.88 1.85 11.52
N LEU A 90 -5.67 2.79 10.98
CA LEU A 90 -5.26 4.19 10.83
C LEU A 90 -5.95 5.13 11.81
N LYS A 91 -6.87 4.68 12.67
CA LYS A 91 -7.62 5.54 13.61
C LYS A 91 -6.73 6.57 14.33
N ASP A 92 -5.67 6.10 14.97
CA ASP A 92 -4.75 6.94 15.78
C ASP A 92 -3.51 7.44 15.00
N VAL A 93 -3.46 7.20 13.69
CA VAL A 93 -2.38 7.66 12.80
C VAL A 93 -2.68 9.07 12.32
N ALA A 94 -1.68 9.96 12.35
CA ALA A 94 -1.88 11.34 11.94
C ALA A 94 -2.08 11.46 10.42
N GLU A 95 -2.97 12.36 10.00
CA GLU A 95 -3.05 12.79 8.59
C GLU A 95 -1.97 13.84 8.32
N VAL A 96 -1.15 13.65 7.29
CA VAL A 96 -0.05 14.55 6.89
C VAL A 96 0.07 14.63 5.38
N SER A 97 0.60 15.75 4.87
CA SER A 97 1.07 15.89 3.50
C SER A 97 2.57 16.20 3.44
N ASP A 98 3.15 16.08 2.26
CA ASP A 98 4.53 16.48 1.95
C ASP A 98 4.82 17.99 2.14
N GLU A 99 3.79 18.80 2.37
CA GLU A 99 3.90 20.21 2.76
C GLU A 99 3.96 20.39 4.28
N ASN A 100 3.48 19.43 5.07
CA ASN A 100 3.48 19.49 6.53
C ASN A 100 4.80 19.02 7.16
N VAL A 101 5.94 19.57 6.71
CA VAL A 101 7.29 19.13 7.13
C VAL A 101 7.47 19.17 8.66
N GLU A 102 7.00 20.23 9.33
CA GLU A 102 7.11 20.38 10.79
C GLU A 102 6.28 19.34 11.53
N LYS A 103 5.02 19.14 11.11
CA LYS A 103 4.14 18.10 11.66
C LYS A 103 4.75 16.71 11.47
N ILE A 104 5.36 16.42 10.32
CA ILE A 104 6.05 15.15 10.08
C ILE A 104 7.23 15.00 11.05
N ALA A 105 7.99 16.06 11.32
CA ALA A 105 9.10 16.01 12.27
C ALA A 105 8.63 15.70 13.70
N GLU A 106 7.50 16.28 14.14
CA GLU A 106 6.90 16.03 15.47
C GLU A 106 6.49 14.56 15.66
N LEU A 107 6.13 13.87 14.58
CA LEU A 107 5.82 12.43 14.61
C LEU A 107 7.07 11.56 14.83
N ASN A 108 8.28 12.13 14.79
CA ASN A 108 9.55 11.44 14.97
C ASN A 108 9.64 10.14 14.14
N PRO A 109 9.49 10.21 12.79
CA PRO A 109 9.56 9.02 11.96
C PRO A 109 10.98 8.46 11.87
N ASP A 110 11.10 7.15 11.63
CA ASP A 110 12.37 6.49 11.33
C ASP A 110 12.49 6.08 9.85
N LEU A 111 11.42 6.22 9.08
CA LEU A 111 11.38 6.04 7.63
C LEU A 111 10.23 6.87 7.03
N ILE A 112 10.48 7.53 5.90
CA ILE A 112 9.47 8.25 5.13
C ILE A 112 9.38 7.62 3.73
N ILE A 113 8.16 7.34 3.28
CA ILE A 113 7.88 6.76 1.97
C ILE A 113 6.92 7.69 1.22
N GLY A 114 7.14 7.89 -0.08
CA GLY A 114 6.20 8.65 -0.91
C GLY A 114 6.43 8.45 -2.39
N LEU A 115 5.70 9.20 -3.21
CA LEU A 115 5.91 9.22 -4.66
C LEU A 115 7.14 10.07 -5.04
N SER A 116 7.69 9.84 -6.22
CA SER A 116 8.85 10.61 -6.73
C SER A 116 8.54 12.08 -7.00
N ASN A 117 7.26 12.45 -7.13
CA ASN A 117 6.79 13.82 -7.36
C ASN A 117 6.37 14.57 -6.08
N ILE A 118 6.56 14.00 -4.89
CA ILE A 118 6.27 14.72 -3.64
C ILE A 118 7.17 15.96 -3.51
N LYS A 119 6.66 17.00 -2.87
CA LYS A 119 7.36 18.24 -2.56
C LYS A 119 8.27 18.07 -1.35
N ASN A 120 9.17 19.04 -1.14
CA ASN A 120 10.02 19.14 0.05
C ASN A 120 10.90 17.92 0.38
N VAL A 121 11.19 17.03 -0.58
CA VAL A 121 12.00 15.80 -0.36
C VAL A 121 13.31 16.09 0.39
N ASP A 122 14.01 17.17 0.03
CA ASP A 122 15.28 17.53 0.68
C ASP A 122 15.13 17.96 2.14
N LYS A 123 13.97 18.50 2.52
CA LYS A 123 13.64 18.79 3.92
C LYS A 123 13.26 17.51 4.66
N LEU A 124 12.47 16.64 4.03
CA LEU A 124 12.05 15.35 4.59
C LEU A 124 13.26 14.43 4.87
N LYS A 125 14.26 14.41 3.98
CA LYS A 125 15.52 13.68 4.17
C LYS A 125 16.32 14.12 5.40
N LYS A 126 16.11 15.35 5.90
CA LYS A 126 16.74 15.83 7.14
C LYS A 126 16.04 15.28 8.39
N ILE A 127 14.81 14.78 8.27
CA ILE A 127 14.02 14.21 9.36
C ILE A 127 14.34 12.72 9.49
N ALA A 128 14.22 11.96 8.40
CA ALA A 128 14.45 10.50 8.38
C ALA A 128 14.88 10.03 6.98
N PRO A 129 15.47 8.81 6.86
CA PRO A 129 15.64 8.17 5.56
C PRO A 129 14.34 8.24 4.75
N THR A 130 14.42 8.80 3.55
CA THR A 130 13.27 9.04 2.69
C THR A 130 13.45 8.27 1.40
N VAL A 131 12.50 7.40 1.07
CA VAL A 131 12.49 6.58 -0.14
C VAL A 131 11.27 6.95 -0.96
N THR A 132 11.49 7.23 -2.24
CA THR A 132 10.42 7.60 -3.17
C THR A 132 10.32 6.61 -4.32
N TYR A 133 9.10 6.45 -4.84
CA TYR A 133 8.80 5.58 -5.96
C TYR A 133 8.06 6.33 -7.07
N THR A 134 8.47 6.12 -8.31
CA THR A 134 7.73 6.62 -9.47
C THR A 134 6.54 5.72 -9.76
N TYR A 135 5.33 6.28 -9.69
CA TYR A 135 4.10 5.52 -9.93
C TYR A 135 4.10 4.86 -11.31
N GLY A 136 3.74 3.58 -11.37
CA GLY A 136 3.66 2.80 -12.61
C GLY A 136 5.01 2.45 -13.25
N LYS A 137 6.15 2.75 -12.62
CA LYS A 137 7.48 2.35 -13.15
C LYS A 137 7.70 0.84 -13.13
N VAL A 138 7.14 0.18 -12.13
CA VAL A 138 7.02 -1.28 -12.04
C VAL A 138 5.54 -1.62 -11.86
N ASP A 139 5.16 -2.86 -12.15
CA ASP A 139 3.81 -3.33 -11.86
C ASP A 139 3.52 -3.34 -10.34
N TYR A 140 2.25 -3.33 -9.99
CA TYR A 140 1.77 -3.20 -8.61
C TYR A 140 2.24 -4.35 -7.68
N LEU A 141 2.43 -5.57 -8.19
CA LEU A 141 2.94 -6.70 -7.40
C LEU A 141 4.44 -6.55 -7.17
N THR A 142 5.20 -6.17 -8.20
CA THR A 142 6.62 -5.82 -8.07
C THR A 142 6.82 -4.63 -7.13
N GLN A 143 5.95 -3.62 -7.19
CA GLN A 143 5.96 -2.49 -6.26
C GLN A 143 5.80 -2.96 -4.80
N HIS A 144 4.93 -3.95 -4.55
CA HIS A 144 4.80 -4.53 -3.22
C HIS A 144 6.06 -5.29 -2.78
N LEU A 145 6.70 -6.05 -3.68
CA LEU A 145 7.99 -6.71 -3.40
C LEU A 145 9.09 -5.70 -3.07
N GLU A 146 9.15 -4.57 -3.78
CA GLU A 146 10.11 -3.50 -3.53
C GLU A 146 9.92 -2.86 -2.15
N ILE A 147 8.66 -2.64 -1.74
CA ILE A 147 8.35 -2.19 -0.38
C ILE A 147 8.69 -3.29 0.65
N GLY A 148 8.47 -4.56 0.31
CA GLY A 148 8.94 -5.70 1.09
C GLY A 148 10.45 -5.65 1.34
N LYS A 149 11.26 -5.43 0.31
CA LYS A 149 12.72 -5.27 0.44
C LYS A 149 13.09 -4.07 1.30
N LEU A 150 12.46 -2.92 1.08
CA LEU A 150 12.68 -1.70 1.86
C LEU A 150 12.45 -1.94 3.36
N LEU A 151 11.41 -2.70 3.71
CA LEU A 151 11.01 -2.96 5.08
C LEU A 151 11.67 -4.21 5.69
N ASN A 152 12.58 -4.88 4.97
CA ASN A 152 13.19 -6.16 5.34
C ASN A 152 12.15 -7.29 5.56
N LYS A 153 11.14 -7.30 4.70
CA LYS A 153 9.93 -8.14 4.71
C LYS A 153 9.70 -8.81 3.34
N GLU A 154 10.76 -9.05 2.59
CA GLU A 154 10.68 -9.60 1.22
C GLU A 154 10.02 -10.98 1.19
N LYS A 155 10.26 -11.83 2.18
CA LYS A 155 9.66 -13.16 2.26
C LYS A 155 8.13 -13.08 2.43
N GLU A 156 7.66 -12.21 3.33
CA GLU A 156 6.24 -11.98 3.57
C GLU A 156 5.56 -11.40 2.32
N ALA A 157 6.18 -10.39 1.69
CA ALA A 157 5.67 -9.81 0.45
C ALA A 157 5.57 -10.84 -0.66
N LYS A 158 6.62 -11.66 -0.85
CA LYS A 158 6.63 -12.73 -1.88
C LYS A 158 5.55 -13.77 -1.62
N THR A 159 5.38 -14.19 -0.37
CA THR A 159 4.36 -15.18 0.01
C THR A 159 2.96 -14.67 -0.35
N TRP A 160 2.65 -13.41 -0.03
CA TRP A 160 1.37 -12.82 -0.38
C TRP A 160 1.20 -12.67 -1.91
N VAL A 161 2.23 -12.21 -2.63
CA VAL A 161 2.17 -12.07 -4.10
C VAL A 161 1.89 -13.40 -4.79
N ASP A 162 2.61 -14.47 -4.41
CA ASP A 162 2.43 -15.80 -5.00
C ASP A 162 0.99 -16.33 -4.78
N ASP A 163 0.47 -16.18 -3.55
CA ASP A 163 -0.89 -16.58 -3.19
C ASP A 163 -1.96 -15.74 -3.93
N PHE A 164 -1.79 -14.42 -3.93
CA PHE A 164 -2.72 -13.50 -4.57
C PHE A 164 -2.87 -13.77 -6.06
N LYS A 165 -1.75 -13.92 -6.78
CA LYS A 165 -1.77 -14.26 -8.22
C LYS A 165 -2.56 -15.53 -8.48
N LYS A 166 -2.33 -16.58 -7.67
CA LYS A 166 -3.07 -17.84 -7.80
C LYS A 166 -4.57 -17.61 -7.62
N ARG A 167 -4.99 -16.94 -6.55
CA ARG A 167 -6.42 -16.69 -6.27
C ARG A 167 -7.07 -15.84 -7.35
N ALA A 168 -6.41 -14.79 -7.81
CA ALA A 168 -6.92 -13.89 -8.85
C ALA A 168 -7.05 -14.59 -10.20
N GLN A 169 -6.05 -15.38 -10.60
CA GLN A 169 -6.10 -16.15 -11.85
C GLN A 169 -7.17 -17.25 -11.82
N ASP A 170 -7.33 -17.94 -10.70
CA ASP A 170 -8.39 -18.96 -10.54
C ASP A 170 -9.77 -18.32 -10.59
N ALA A 171 -9.96 -17.17 -9.91
CA ALA A 171 -11.19 -16.38 -10.02
C ALA A 171 -11.43 -15.91 -11.47
N GLY A 172 -10.40 -15.47 -12.18
CA GLY A 172 -10.51 -15.08 -13.60
C GLY A 172 -11.01 -16.21 -14.49
N LYS A 173 -10.52 -17.44 -14.29
CA LYS A 173 -11.02 -18.63 -15.01
C LYS A 173 -12.50 -18.89 -14.71
N GLU A 174 -12.90 -18.87 -13.43
CA GLU A 174 -14.30 -19.06 -13.04
C GLU A 174 -15.21 -17.97 -13.63
N ILE A 175 -14.76 -16.71 -13.62
CA ILE A 175 -15.52 -15.57 -14.14
C ILE A 175 -15.70 -15.73 -15.64
N LYS A 176 -14.63 -15.95 -16.41
CA LYS A 176 -14.73 -16.14 -17.88
C LYS A 176 -15.59 -17.34 -18.27
N ALA A 177 -15.53 -18.45 -17.51
CA ALA A 177 -16.40 -19.58 -17.72
C ALA A 177 -17.90 -19.23 -17.52
N LYS A 178 -18.20 -18.31 -16.60
CA LYS A 178 -19.57 -17.86 -16.32
C LYS A 178 -20.09 -16.80 -17.29
N ILE A 179 -19.24 -15.83 -17.67
CA ILE A 179 -19.67 -14.66 -18.44
C ILE A 179 -19.33 -14.73 -19.94
N GLY A 180 -18.49 -15.69 -20.34
CA GLY A 180 -17.94 -15.83 -21.69
C GLY A 180 -16.49 -15.35 -21.77
N GLU A 181 -15.65 -16.10 -22.48
CA GLU A 181 -14.21 -15.77 -22.67
C GLU A 181 -13.96 -14.44 -23.37
N ASP A 182 -14.93 -14.00 -24.18
CA ASP A 182 -14.85 -12.76 -24.96
C ASP A 182 -15.54 -11.56 -24.29
N ALA A 183 -16.18 -11.77 -23.13
CA ALA A 183 -16.89 -10.70 -22.44
C ALA A 183 -15.93 -9.58 -22.03
N THR A 184 -16.36 -8.35 -22.31
CA THR A 184 -15.61 -7.14 -22.01
C THR A 184 -16.08 -6.48 -20.72
N VAL A 185 -15.14 -5.91 -19.97
CA VAL A 185 -15.42 -5.15 -18.74
C VAL A 185 -14.85 -3.74 -18.90
N SER A 186 -15.65 -2.73 -18.56
CA SER A 186 -15.18 -1.34 -18.42
C SER A 186 -15.18 -0.92 -16.97
N VAL A 187 -14.26 -0.04 -16.59
CA VAL A 187 -14.22 0.57 -15.26
C VAL A 187 -14.34 2.08 -15.42
N VAL A 188 -15.32 2.67 -14.75
CA VAL A 188 -15.59 4.12 -14.79
C VAL A 188 -15.75 4.71 -13.41
N GLU A 189 -15.42 5.99 -13.28
CA GLU A 189 -15.55 6.76 -12.04
C GLU A 189 -15.92 8.20 -12.39
N ASN A 190 -16.88 8.76 -11.66
CA ASN A 190 -17.04 10.21 -11.66
C ASN A 190 -16.12 10.80 -10.60
N PHE A 191 -15.17 11.63 -11.03
CA PHE A 191 -14.24 12.30 -10.16
C PHE A 191 -14.16 13.79 -10.52
N ASN A 192 -14.29 14.67 -9.53
CA ASN A 192 -14.24 16.13 -9.73
C ASN A 192 -15.17 16.65 -10.85
N LYS A 193 -16.40 16.14 -10.92
CA LYS A 193 -17.42 16.50 -11.92
C LYS A 193 -17.09 16.08 -13.37
N GLN A 194 -16.14 15.16 -13.54
CA GLN A 194 -15.76 14.61 -14.82
C GLN A 194 -15.85 13.08 -14.76
N LEU A 195 -16.43 12.48 -15.79
CA LEU A 195 -16.46 11.02 -15.92
C LEU A 195 -15.16 10.53 -16.57
N TYR A 196 -14.58 9.51 -15.98
CA TYR A 196 -13.37 8.85 -16.45
C TYR A 196 -13.64 7.39 -16.76
N VAL A 197 -12.95 6.87 -17.79
CA VAL A 197 -12.77 5.44 -18.01
C VAL A 197 -11.30 5.09 -17.83
N TYR A 198 -11.02 3.94 -17.22
CA TYR A 198 -9.66 3.56 -16.85
C TYR A 198 -9.10 2.45 -17.73
N GLY A 199 -7.80 2.56 -18.01
CA GLY A 199 -6.99 1.52 -18.63
C GLY A 199 -6.67 0.40 -17.64
N GLU A 200 -5.48 -0.20 -17.75
CA GLU A 200 -5.17 -1.43 -17.02
C GLU A 200 -4.31 -1.28 -15.76
N ASN A 201 -3.91 -0.06 -15.39
CA ASN A 201 -2.92 0.17 -14.33
C ASN A 201 -3.16 1.49 -13.59
N TRP A 202 -4.37 1.71 -13.08
CA TRP A 202 -4.74 2.98 -12.43
C TRP A 202 -5.66 2.81 -11.20
N GLY A 203 -5.49 1.71 -10.47
CA GLY A 203 -6.37 1.32 -9.37
C GLY A 203 -7.77 0.95 -9.87
N ARG A 204 -8.78 1.11 -9.00
CA ARG A 204 -10.19 0.78 -9.29
C ARG A 204 -10.38 -0.69 -9.69
N GLY A 205 -9.45 -1.54 -9.28
CA GLY A 205 -9.42 -2.97 -9.60
C GLY A 205 -9.05 -3.29 -11.05
N THR A 206 -8.60 -2.31 -11.83
CA THR A 206 -8.21 -2.51 -13.24
C THR A 206 -7.05 -3.49 -13.38
N GLU A 207 -6.10 -3.45 -12.45
CA GLU A 207 -4.96 -4.37 -12.41
C GLU A 207 -5.40 -5.83 -12.29
N ILE A 208 -6.36 -6.12 -11.40
CA ILE A 208 -6.88 -7.48 -11.23
C ILE A 208 -7.65 -7.92 -12.48
N LEU A 209 -8.58 -7.09 -12.94
CA LEU A 209 -9.49 -7.44 -14.04
C LEU A 209 -8.71 -7.78 -15.32
N TYR A 210 -7.76 -6.93 -15.70
CA TYR A 210 -7.10 -7.04 -16.99
C TYR A 210 -5.75 -7.78 -16.91
N GLN A 211 -5.01 -7.70 -15.80
CA GLN A 211 -3.68 -8.31 -15.71
C GLN A 211 -3.72 -9.73 -15.12
N GLU A 212 -4.38 -9.98 -14.00
CA GLU A 212 -4.39 -11.33 -13.40
C GLU A 212 -5.56 -12.19 -13.88
N MET A 213 -6.77 -11.63 -13.95
CA MET A 213 -7.96 -12.34 -14.43
C MET A 213 -8.01 -12.47 -15.96
N LYS A 214 -7.27 -11.62 -16.67
CA LYS A 214 -7.23 -11.56 -18.14
C LYS A 214 -8.60 -11.39 -18.78
N LEU A 215 -9.49 -10.62 -18.15
CA LEU A 215 -10.76 -10.22 -18.77
C LEU A 215 -10.50 -9.24 -19.91
N LYS A 216 -11.39 -9.23 -20.92
CA LYS A 216 -11.21 -8.33 -22.05
C LYS A 216 -11.59 -6.91 -21.69
N MET A 217 -10.82 -5.96 -22.21
CA MET A 217 -11.12 -4.54 -22.21
C MET A 217 -11.75 -4.15 -23.55
N PRO A 218 -12.75 -3.26 -23.61
CA PRO A 218 -13.28 -2.79 -24.89
C PRO A 218 -12.22 -2.06 -25.72
N GLU A 219 -12.26 -2.22 -27.05
CA GLU A 219 -11.26 -1.64 -27.96
C GLU A 219 -11.13 -0.12 -27.84
N LYS A 220 -12.25 0.58 -27.66
CA LYS A 220 -12.22 2.05 -27.50
C LYS A 220 -11.53 2.48 -26.21
N VAL A 221 -11.66 1.70 -25.13
CA VAL A 221 -10.93 1.93 -23.88
C VAL A 221 -9.44 1.67 -24.10
N LYS A 222 -9.08 0.59 -24.80
CA LYS A 222 -7.68 0.31 -25.14
C LYS A 222 -7.03 1.46 -25.90
N GLU A 223 -7.73 1.96 -26.92
CA GLU A 223 -7.24 3.05 -27.78
C GLU A 223 -7.00 4.35 -27.00
N LYS A 224 -7.91 4.72 -26.09
CA LYS A 224 -7.90 6.04 -25.45
C LYS A 224 -7.25 6.08 -24.08
N ALA A 225 -7.34 5.01 -23.28
CA ALA A 225 -6.99 5.04 -21.86
C ALA A 225 -5.68 4.32 -21.54
N LEU A 226 -5.14 3.42 -22.38
CA LEU A 226 -3.93 2.67 -22.02
C LEU A 226 -2.69 3.55 -21.86
N LYS A 227 -2.52 4.55 -22.72
CA LYS A 227 -1.31 5.38 -22.74
C LYS A 227 -1.16 6.20 -21.44
N GLU A 228 -2.21 6.90 -21.05
CA GLU A 228 -2.21 7.78 -19.87
C GLU A 228 -2.77 7.09 -18.62
N GLY A 229 -3.24 5.84 -18.74
CA GLY A 229 -3.89 5.06 -17.69
C GLY A 229 -5.38 5.36 -17.49
N TYR A 230 -5.88 6.48 -18.02
CA TYR A 230 -7.28 6.89 -17.96
C TYR A 230 -7.65 7.81 -19.13
N TYR A 231 -8.94 8.00 -19.35
CA TYR A 231 -9.47 8.95 -20.33
C TYR A 231 -10.72 9.66 -19.80
N ALA A 232 -10.73 10.99 -19.89
CA ALA A 232 -11.89 11.80 -19.55
C ALA A 232 -12.89 11.78 -20.72
N LEU A 233 -14.17 11.50 -20.43
CA LEU A 233 -15.23 11.46 -21.41
C LEU A 233 -16.51 12.13 -20.90
N SER A 234 -17.37 12.60 -21.80
CA SER A 234 -18.68 13.10 -21.43
C SER A 234 -19.66 11.95 -21.18
N THR A 235 -20.70 12.19 -20.40
CA THR A 235 -21.68 11.15 -20.02
C THR A 235 -22.44 10.58 -21.22
N GLU A 236 -22.58 11.37 -22.29
CA GLU A 236 -23.24 11.02 -23.55
C GLU A 236 -22.42 10.03 -24.38
N VAL A 237 -21.09 10.09 -24.26
CA VAL A 237 -20.15 9.24 -25.03
C VAL A 237 -19.84 7.93 -24.30
N LEU A 238 -20.16 7.84 -22.99
CA LEU A 238 -19.97 6.63 -22.18
C LEU A 238 -20.46 5.33 -22.87
N PRO A 239 -21.61 5.27 -23.56
CA PRO A 239 -22.06 4.05 -24.22
C PRO A 239 -21.05 3.46 -25.22
N GLU A 240 -20.22 4.28 -25.85
CA GLU A 240 -19.19 3.82 -26.79
C GLU A 240 -17.97 3.19 -26.10
N PHE A 241 -17.82 3.42 -24.79
CA PHE A 241 -16.76 2.87 -23.94
C PHE A 241 -17.25 1.74 -23.02
N ALA A 242 -18.56 1.48 -22.99
CA ALA A 242 -19.15 0.45 -22.14
C ALA A 242 -18.92 -0.95 -22.74
N GLY A 243 -18.34 -1.84 -21.93
CA GLY A 243 -18.27 -3.26 -22.25
C GLY A 243 -19.56 -4.02 -21.94
N ASP A 244 -19.50 -5.34 -22.06
CA ASP A 244 -20.59 -6.25 -21.66
C ASP A 244 -20.95 -6.13 -20.18
N TYR A 245 -19.95 -5.77 -19.37
CA TYR A 245 -20.06 -5.45 -17.94
C TYR A 245 -19.45 -4.09 -17.64
N LEU A 246 -20.00 -3.40 -16.66
CA LEU A 246 -19.54 -2.08 -16.22
C LEU A 246 -19.29 -2.08 -14.72
N ILE A 247 -18.06 -1.77 -14.31
CA ILE A 247 -17.73 -1.43 -12.93
C ILE A 247 -17.86 0.08 -12.78
N VAL A 248 -18.70 0.52 -11.85
CA VAL A 248 -18.87 1.94 -11.52
C VAL A 248 -18.26 2.17 -10.14
N SER A 249 -17.05 2.73 -10.11
CA SER A 249 -16.45 3.26 -8.90
C SER A 249 -17.14 4.57 -8.55
N LYS A 250 -17.83 4.62 -7.40
CA LYS A 250 -18.56 5.82 -7.00
C LYS A 250 -18.43 6.13 -5.52
N ASN A 251 -18.52 7.41 -5.20
CA ASN A 251 -18.73 7.89 -3.85
C ASN A 251 -20.16 8.46 -3.75
N LYS A 252 -20.82 8.19 -2.62
CA LYS A 252 -22.17 8.67 -2.29
C LYS A 252 -22.24 10.20 -2.20
N ASP A 253 -21.13 10.85 -1.87
CA ASP A 253 -21.03 12.30 -1.79
C ASP A 253 -20.68 12.96 -3.15
N THR A 254 -20.46 12.16 -4.20
CA THR A 254 -20.23 12.64 -5.56
C THR A 254 -21.54 12.64 -6.35
N ASP A 255 -21.68 13.60 -7.27
CA ASP A 255 -22.81 13.65 -8.19
C ASP A 255 -22.76 12.46 -9.15
N ASN A 256 -23.64 11.48 -8.94
CA ASN A 256 -23.79 10.32 -9.82
C ASN A 256 -25.05 10.41 -10.70
N SER A 257 -25.61 11.62 -10.88
CA SER A 257 -26.84 11.84 -11.66
C SER A 257 -26.72 11.42 -13.13
N PHE A 258 -25.51 11.23 -13.66
CA PHE A 258 -25.31 10.65 -14.99
C PHE A 258 -25.98 9.26 -15.12
N GLN A 259 -26.11 8.51 -14.03
CA GLN A 259 -26.81 7.22 -14.02
C GLN A 259 -28.33 7.35 -14.27
N GLU A 260 -28.89 8.55 -14.10
CA GLU A 260 -30.30 8.83 -14.37
C GLU A 260 -30.60 9.21 -15.82
N THR A 261 -29.56 9.47 -16.62
CA THR A 261 -29.71 9.88 -18.03
C THR A 261 -30.21 8.75 -18.91
N GLU A 262 -30.93 9.09 -19.97
CA GLU A 262 -31.33 8.13 -21.00
C GLU A 262 -30.13 7.49 -21.69
N SER A 263 -29.04 8.23 -21.91
CA SER A 263 -27.80 7.67 -22.50
C SER A 263 -27.24 6.53 -21.65
N TYR A 264 -27.17 6.71 -20.32
CA TYR A 264 -26.72 5.68 -19.40
C TYR A 264 -27.71 4.51 -19.34
N LYS A 265 -29.00 4.78 -19.10
CA LYS A 265 -30.05 3.75 -19.01
C LYS A 265 -30.15 2.90 -20.28
N ASN A 266 -29.74 3.45 -21.43
CA ASN A 266 -29.74 2.73 -22.69
C ASN A 266 -28.51 1.85 -22.96
N ILE A 267 -27.46 1.92 -22.13
CA ILE A 267 -26.27 1.06 -22.24
C ILE A 267 -26.69 -0.43 -22.08
N PRO A 268 -26.25 -1.34 -22.97
CA PRO A 268 -26.61 -2.75 -22.88
C PRO A 268 -26.28 -3.39 -21.52
N ALA A 269 -25.12 -3.10 -20.94
CA ALA A 269 -24.77 -3.58 -19.60
C ALA A 269 -25.78 -3.12 -18.52
N VAL A 270 -26.26 -1.89 -18.61
CA VAL A 270 -27.26 -1.33 -17.68
C VAL A 270 -28.60 -2.05 -17.84
N LYS A 271 -29.11 -2.18 -19.08
CA LYS A 271 -30.38 -2.88 -19.35
C LYS A 271 -30.36 -4.34 -18.90
N ASN A 272 -29.20 -4.98 -18.91
CA ASN A 272 -29.03 -6.39 -18.57
C ASN A 272 -28.59 -6.63 -17.11
N ASN A 273 -28.65 -5.61 -16.24
CA ASN A 273 -28.22 -5.72 -14.83
C ASN A 273 -26.75 -6.20 -14.66
N ARG A 274 -25.86 -5.74 -15.56
CA ARG A 274 -24.43 -6.07 -15.58
C ARG A 274 -23.56 -4.89 -15.13
N VAL A 275 -24.10 -4.09 -14.22
CA VAL A 275 -23.40 -2.98 -13.58
C VAL A 275 -23.07 -3.39 -12.15
N TYR A 276 -21.79 -3.30 -11.79
CA TYR A 276 -21.33 -3.55 -10.43
C TYR A 276 -20.77 -2.27 -9.84
N GLU A 277 -21.38 -1.83 -8.75
CA GLU A 277 -21.03 -0.57 -8.12
C GLU A 277 -20.05 -0.81 -6.98
N ALA A 278 -18.91 -0.15 -7.05
CA ALA A 278 -17.84 -0.22 -6.07
C ALA A 278 -17.72 1.11 -5.33
N ASN A 279 -17.37 1.06 -4.04
CA ASN A 279 -17.07 2.28 -3.30
C ASN A 279 -15.72 2.85 -3.76
N MET A 280 -15.72 4.09 -4.22
CA MET A 280 -14.53 4.77 -4.76
C MET A 280 -13.35 4.76 -3.78
N MET A 281 -13.58 5.06 -2.50
CA MET A 281 -12.50 5.15 -1.51
C MET A 281 -11.91 3.77 -1.21
N GLU A 282 -12.75 2.72 -1.21
CA GLU A 282 -12.30 1.35 -1.00
C GLU A 282 -11.58 0.76 -2.22
N PHE A 283 -11.86 1.26 -3.42
CA PHE A 283 -11.31 0.78 -4.68
C PHE A 283 -10.14 1.61 -5.22
N TYR A 284 -9.81 2.73 -4.58
CA TYR A 284 -8.89 3.72 -5.12
C TYR A 284 -7.47 3.15 -5.37
N PHE A 285 -6.97 2.34 -4.45
CA PHE A 285 -5.60 1.85 -4.46
C PHE A 285 -5.44 0.47 -5.14
N ASN A 286 -4.19 0.05 -5.30
CA ASN A 286 -3.75 -1.25 -5.80
C ASN A 286 -2.70 -1.89 -4.85
N ASP A 287 -2.82 -1.59 -3.55
CA ASP A 287 -2.05 -2.24 -2.50
C ASP A 287 -2.68 -3.58 -2.07
N PRO A 288 -1.94 -4.47 -1.38
CA PRO A 288 -2.44 -5.78 -0.95
C PRO A 288 -3.78 -5.82 -0.23
N LEU A 289 -4.02 -4.88 0.69
CA LEU A 289 -5.26 -4.88 1.48
C LEU A 289 -6.44 -4.51 0.59
N THR A 290 -6.23 -3.55 -0.31
CA THR A 290 -7.23 -3.14 -1.29
C THR A 290 -7.49 -4.23 -2.33
N LEU A 291 -6.43 -4.90 -2.82
CA LEU A 291 -6.52 -5.96 -3.81
C LEU A 291 -7.27 -7.19 -3.31
N ASP A 292 -7.04 -7.61 -2.05
CA ASP A 292 -7.78 -8.71 -1.44
C ASP A 292 -9.29 -8.39 -1.39
N PHE A 293 -9.64 -7.16 -1.02
CA PHE A 293 -11.03 -6.71 -1.05
C PHE A 293 -11.62 -6.65 -2.47
N GLN A 294 -10.90 -6.08 -3.43
CA GLN A 294 -11.33 -6.01 -4.83
C GLN A 294 -11.58 -7.40 -5.41
N LEU A 295 -10.71 -8.37 -5.11
CA LEU A 295 -10.88 -9.76 -5.53
C LEU A 295 -12.17 -10.36 -4.98
N ASP A 296 -12.46 -10.18 -3.69
CA ASP A 296 -13.70 -10.67 -3.09
C ASP A 296 -14.93 -9.97 -3.67
N PHE A 297 -14.85 -8.66 -3.93
CA PHE A 297 -15.90 -7.93 -4.63
C PHE A 297 -16.17 -8.51 -6.03
N PHE A 298 -15.13 -8.80 -6.82
CA PHE A 298 -15.33 -9.35 -8.16
C PHE A 298 -15.90 -10.77 -8.11
N LYS A 299 -15.42 -11.63 -7.21
CA LYS A 299 -16.02 -12.95 -6.99
C LYS A 299 -17.50 -12.85 -6.63
N LYS A 300 -17.86 -11.95 -5.70
CA LYS A 300 -19.25 -11.73 -5.33
C LYS A 300 -20.09 -11.23 -6.50
N SER A 301 -19.58 -10.24 -7.22
CA SER A 301 -20.33 -9.56 -8.29
C SER A 301 -20.55 -10.46 -9.51
N PHE A 302 -19.49 -11.11 -9.99
CA PHE A 302 -19.57 -11.97 -11.16
C PHE A 302 -20.09 -13.37 -10.82
N LEU A 303 -19.64 -13.99 -9.72
CA LEU A 303 -19.92 -15.39 -9.40
C LEU A 303 -21.08 -15.57 -8.42
N GLY A 304 -21.40 -14.57 -7.59
CA GLY A 304 -22.42 -14.67 -6.54
C GLY A 304 -21.93 -15.40 -5.27
N LYS A 305 -20.61 -15.49 -5.07
CA LYS A 305 -19.96 -16.18 -3.94
C LYS A 305 -19.15 -15.20 -3.11
#